data_AF-A0A6N8H5X2-F1
#
_entry.id   AF-A0A6N8H5X2-F1
#
_cell.length_a   1.000
_cell.length_b   1.000
_cell.length_c   1.000
_cell.angle_alpha   90.00
_cell.angle_beta   90.00
_cell.angle_gamma   90.00
#
_symmetry.space_group_name_H-M   'P 1'
#
loop_
_entity.id
_entity.type
_entity.pdbx_description
1 polymer ?
#
loop_
_entity_poly.entity_id
_entity_poly.type
_entity_poly.pdbx_seq_one_letter_code
_entity_poly.pdbx_strand_id
1 'polypeptide(L)'
;MQNKRFYAVLVLAVGIVLAALHVADLLQWMDASTGFALQASVWARYLPWLAALALPYLPARRVAAQPTELTDTNLPLGCCMLMTGALLLGGGLLSVSSAQTISAYPELYATTPAWTAWADVITPVLAGAWLLVYGWRALTGFGVRRQKLGGALPGLVLPLAFLWRLVWRFQFVPASLGRIPCTLRVLSAVAALLFAVVLLKVFLTPGLPCGHTLFAAGAGCFLLCTCIELPQTLFEAFNGMLTMPDLLTGLAMGVFGLCGLACTWAAAGEETE
;
A
#
# COMPACT_ATOMS: atom_id res chain seq x y z
N MET A 1 14.98 -16.00 -25.37
CA MET A 1 14.64 -14.99 -24.35
C MET A 1 14.08 -15.72 -23.13
N GLN A 2 14.71 -15.64 -21.95
CA GLN A 2 14.19 -16.28 -20.74
C GLN A 2 12.88 -15.59 -20.33
N ASN A 3 11.84 -16.37 -20.02
CA ASN A 3 10.54 -15.83 -19.59
C ASN A 3 10.65 -15.25 -18.16
N LYS A 4 11.02 -13.96 -18.07
CA LYS A 4 11.20 -13.23 -16.80
C LYS A 4 9.91 -13.13 -15.98
N ARG A 5 8.73 -13.28 -16.61
CA ARG A 5 7.41 -13.32 -15.93
C ARG A 5 7.25 -14.48 -14.95
N PHE A 6 8.09 -15.52 -15.05
CA PHE A 6 8.17 -16.58 -14.04
C PHE A 6 8.32 -16.01 -12.62
N TYR A 7 9.14 -14.96 -12.43
CA TYR A 7 9.35 -14.36 -11.11
C TYR A 7 8.09 -13.65 -10.59
N ALA A 8 7.32 -13.00 -11.46
CA ALA A 8 6.05 -12.36 -11.07
C ALA A 8 4.99 -13.41 -10.68
N VAL A 9 4.91 -14.53 -11.43
CA VAL A 9 4.05 -15.67 -11.08
C VAL A 9 4.45 -16.28 -9.73
N LEU A 10 5.76 -16.41 -9.47
CA LEU A 10 6.26 -16.90 -8.18
C LEU A 10 5.87 -15.97 -7.03
N VAL A 11 6.01 -14.65 -7.20
CA VAL A 11 5.57 -13.67 -6.19
C VAL A 11 4.06 -13.80 -5.93
N LEU A 12 3.25 -13.95 -6.98
CA LEU A 12 1.80 -14.17 -6.85
C LEU A 12 1.50 -15.45 -6.06
N ALA A 13 2.12 -16.57 -6.42
CA ALA A 13 1.90 -17.85 -5.75
C ALA A 13 2.31 -17.81 -4.27
N VAL A 14 3.48 -17.24 -3.97
CA VAL A 14 3.95 -17.04 -2.59
C VAL A 14 2.99 -16.14 -1.83
N GLY A 15 2.50 -15.05 -2.44
CA GLY A 15 1.55 -14.14 -1.82
C GLY A 15 0.22 -14.82 -1.47
N ILE A 16 -0.33 -15.65 -2.37
CA ILE A 16 -1.56 -16.42 -2.11
C ILE A 16 -1.36 -17.38 -0.94
N VAL A 17 -0.24 -18.12 -0.92
CA VAL A 17 0.07 -19.05 0.17
C VAL A 17 0.21 -18.32 1.50
N LEU A 18 0.98 -17.22 1.53
CA LEU A 18 1.17 -16.43 2.74
C LEU A 18 -0.13 -15.79 3.22
N ALA A 19 -0.98 -15.29 2.33
CA ALA A 19 -2.30 -14.76 2.68
C ALA A 19 -3.19 -15.84 3.29
N ALA A 20 -3.23 -17.04 2.70
CA ALA A 20 -4.01 -18.16 3.23
C ALA A 20 -3.52 -18.59 4.62
N LEU A 21 -2.19 -18.68 4.81
CA LEU A 21 -1.59 -18.97 6.12
C LEU A 21 -1.91 -17.87 7.13
N HIS A 22 -1.90 -16.60 6.71
CA HIS A 22 -2.25 -15.49 7.59
C HIS A 22 -3.72 -15.52 8.01
N VAL A 23 -4.63 -15.79 7.08
CA VAL A 23 -6.06 -15.96 7.38
C VAL A 23 -6.26 -17.11 8.35
N ALA A 24 -5.59 -18.25 8.13
CA ALA A 24 -5.65 -19.37 9.07
C ALA A 24 -5.14 -18.97 10.47
N ASP A 25 -4.04 -18.21 10.55
CA ASP A 25 -3.49 -17.71 11.81
C ASP A 25 -4.46 -16.76 12.53
N LEU A 26 -5.10 -15.85 11.80
CA LEU A 26 -6.11 -14.93 12.33
C LEU A 26 -7.34 -15.68 12.88
N LEU A 27 -7.76 -16.76 12.21
CA LEU A 27 -8.94 -17.52 12.62
C LEU A 27 -8.68 -18.50 13.77
N GLN A 28 -7.47 -19.07 13.86
CA GLN A 28 -7.18 -20.18 14.79
C GLN A 28 -6.33 -19.77 15.99
N TRP A 29 -5.41 -18.81 15.83
CA TRP A 29 -4.37 -18.55 16.83
C TRP A 29 -4.28 -17.08 17.24
N MET A 30 -5.30 -16.28 16.94
CA MET A 30 -5.39 -14.87 17.32
C MET A 30 -6.64 -14.61 18.15
N ASP A 31 -6.45 -13.90 19.26
CA ASP A 31 -7.57 -13.33 19.99
C ASP A 31 -8.03 -12.07 19.26
N ALA A 32 -9.26 -12.10 18.74
CA ALA A 32 -9.86 -10.99 18.02
C ALA A 32 -9.96 -9.73 18.89
N SER A 33 -10.27 -9.89 20.18
CA SER A 33 -10.55 -8.77 21.08
C SER A 33 -9.30 -7.99 21.49
N THR A 34 -8.17 -8.68 21.65
CA THR A 34 -6.94 -8.09 22.17
C THR A 34 -5.83 -7.96 21.13
N GLY A 35 -5.90 -8.73 20.02
CA GLY A 35 -4.87 -8.77 19.00
C GLY A 35 -3.60 -9.52 19.43
N PHE A 36 -3.68 -10.34 20.48
CA PHE A 36 -2.57 -11.18 20.94
C PHE A 36 -2.62 -12.58 20.32
N ALA A 37 -1.43 -13.18 20.18
CA ALA A 37 -1.29 -14.58 19.82
C ALA A 37 -1.80 -15.47 20.97
N LEU A 38 -2.71 -16.39 20.65
CA LEU A 38 -3.16 -17.42 21.59
C LEU A 38 -2.09 -18.50 21.80
N GLN A 39 -1.29 -18.76 20.76
CA GLN A 39 -0.27 -19.81 20.73
C GLN A 39 0.94 -19.38 19.88
N ALA A 40 2.09 -19.98 20.19
CA ALA A 40 3.38 -19.79 19.54
C ALA A 40 4.01 -18.38 19.73
N SER A 41 5.30 -18.31 19.40
CA SER A 41 6.06 -17.06 19.46
C SER A 41 5.59 -16.10 18.36
N VAL A 42 5.41 -14.83 18.73
CA VAL A 42 5.08 -13.74 17.82
C VAL A 42 6.12 -13.61 16.69
N TRP A 43 7.39 -13.92 16.97
CA TRP A 43 8.47 -13.87 15.97
C TRP A 43 8.26 -14.85 14.81
N ALA A 44 7.61 -15.99 15.05
CA ALA A 44 7.29 -16.94 13.98
C ALA A 44 6.33 -16.33 12.94
N ARG A 45 5.54 -15.32 13.35
CA ARG A 45 4.62 -14.60 12.48
C ARG A 45 5.30 -13.42 11.78
N TYR A 46 6.29 -12.78 12.40
CA TYR A 46 7.01 -11.65 11.79
C TYR A 46 8.09 -12.07 10.78
N LEU A 47 8.81 -13.16 11.02
CA LEU A 47 9.91 -13.61 10.16
C LEU A 47 9.52 -13.83 8.69
N PRO A 48 8.39 -14.49 8.36
CA PRO A 48 7.94 -14.65 6.97
C PRO A 48 7.73 -13.32 6.25
N TRP A 49 7.23 -12.30 6.96
CA TRP A 49 6.94 -10.99 6.39
C TRP A 49 8.17 -10.09 6.28
N LEU A 50 9.13 -10.24 7.21
CA LEU A 50 10.46 -9.65 7.04
C LEU A 50 11.18 -10.25 5.83
N ALA A 51 11.07 -11.57 5.64
CA ALA A 51 11.59 -12.23 4.45
C ALA A 51 10.86 -11.74 3.17
N ALA A 52 9.55 -11.52 3.23
CA ALA A 52 8.77 -10.97 2.12
C ALA A 52 9.23 -9.57 1.65
N LEU A 53 9.84 -8.77 2.54
CA LEU A 53 10.47 -7.49 2.16
C LEU A 53 11.81 -7.66 1.45
N ALA A 54 12.64 -8.61 1.90
CA ALA A 54 14.02 -8.75 1.43
C ALA A 54 14.15 -9.67 0.21
N LEU A 55 13.42 -10.79 0.19
CA LEU A 55 13.55 -11.82 -0.83
C LEU A 55 13.25 -11.33 -2.27
N PRO A 56 12.29 -10.43 -2.52
CA PRO A 56 12.03 -9.92 -3.86
C PRO A 56 13.22 -9.18 -4.51
N TYR A 57 14.20 -8.72 -3.73
CA TYR A 57 15.42 -8.11 -4.26
C TYR A 57 16.35 -9.10 -4.97
N LEU A 58 16.24 -10.40 -4.69
CA LEU A 58 17.03 -11.43 -5.35
C LEU A 58 16.63 -11.61 -6.83
N PRO A 59 15.35 -11.90 -7.16
CA PRO A 59 14.91 -11.97 -8.55
C PRO A 59 14.90 -10.60 -9.24
N ALA A 60 14.75 -9.49 -8.51
CA ALA A 60 14.77 -8.15 -9.08
C ALA A 60 16.00 -7.91 -9.99
N ARG A 61 17.18 -8.45 -9.63
CA ARG A 61 18.41 -8.32 -10.44
C ARG A 61 18.34 -8.98 -11.82
N ARG A 62 17.37 -9.85 -12.06
CA ARG A 62 17.18 -10.61 -13.31
C ARG A 62 16.07 -10.03 -14.19
N VAL A 63 15.40 -8.99 -13.71
CA VAL A 63 14.25 -8.33 -14.33
C VAL A 63 14.72 -7.19 -15.25
N ALA A 64 13.86 -6.73 -16.16
CA ALA A 64 14.16 -5.63 -17.07
C ALA A 64 14.61 -4.37 -16.30
N ALA A 65 15.69 -3.72 -16.77
CA ALA A 65 16.11 -2.44 -16.22
C ALA A 65 15.13 -1.32 -16.60
N GLN A 66 14.58 -1.37 -17.82
CA GLN A 66 13.59 -0.45 -18.36
C GLN A 66 12.43 -1.23 -19.01
N PRO A 67 11.29 -1.38 -18.32
CA PRO A 67 10.15 -2.12 -18.83
C PRO A 67 9.33 -1.33 -19.86
N THR A 68 9.15 -1.89 -21.06
CA THR A 68 8.35 -1.31 -22.18
C THR A 68 6.88 -1.11 -21.81
N GLU A 69 6.31 -2.03 -21.03
CA GLU A 69 4.89 -2.02 -20.65
C GLU A 69 4.53 -0.78 -19.81
N LEU A 70 5.48 -0.12 -19.15
CA LEU A 70 5.25 1.09 -18.35
C LEU A 70 5.34 2.39 -19.15
N THR A 71 5.67 2.34 -20.43
CA THR A 71 5.93 3.52 -21.26
C THR A 71 4.65 4.09 -21.90
N ASP A 72 3.66 3.24 -22.22
CA ASP A 72 2.42 3.65 -22.89
C ASP A 72 1.20 3.60 -21.96
N THR A 73 0.47 2.47 -21.93
CA THR A 73 -0.78 2.30 -21.17
C THR A 73 -0.71 1.06 -20.30
N ASN A 74 -1.14 1.17 -19.05
CA ASN A 74 -1.28 0.02 -18.14
C ASN A 74 -2.67 0.00 -17.52
N LEU A 75 -3.57 -0.76 -18.16
CA LEU A 75 -4.92 -0.99 -17.68
C LEU A 75 -4.96 -1.52 -16.23
N PRO A 76 -4.22 -2.59 -15.85
CA PRO A 76 -4.34 -3.13 -14.49
C PRO A 76 -3.87 -2.13 -13.43
N LEU A 77 -2.78 -1.40 -13.71
CA LEU A 77 -2.26 -0.38 -12.81
C LEU A 77 -3.25 0.79 -12.69
N GLY A 78 -3.77 1.30 -13.81
CA GLY A 78 -4.74 2.39 -13.83
C GLY A 78 -6.02 2.06 -13.06
N CYS A 79 -6.59 0.88 -13.27
CA CYS A 79 -7.77 0.42 -12.52
C CYS A 79 -7.51 0.34 -11.01
N CYS A 80 -6.39 -0.26 -10.60
CA CYS A 80 -6.05 -0.37 -9.18
C CYS A 80 -5.78 1.00 -8.55
N MET A 81 -5.14 1.93 -9.28
CA MET A 81 -4.94 3.31 -8.82
C MET A 81 -6.25 4.06 -8.67
N LEU A 82 -7.17 3.93 -9.64
CA LEU A 82 -8.50 4.56 -9.56
C LEU A 82 -9.29 4.04 -8.36
N MET A 83 -9.31 2.72 -8.16
CA MET A 83 -9.97 2.10 -7.01
C MET A 83 -9.36 2.54 -5.68
N THR A 84 -8.03 2.51 -5.57
CA THR A 84 -7.32 3.01 -4.37
C THR A 84 -7.65 4.47 -4.11
N GLY A 85 -7.66 5.28 -5.18
CA GLY A 85 -7.96 6.70 -5.10
C GLY A 85 -9.39 6.97 -4.61
N ALA A 86 -10.37 6.24 -5.12
CA ALA A 86 -11.77 6.34 -4.69
C ALA A 86 -11.95 5.92 -3.22
N LEU A 87 -11.28 4.85 -2.78
CA LEU A 87 -11.34 4.37 -1.40
C LEU A 87 -10.70 5.36 -0.42
N LEU A 88 -9.54 5.92 -0.74
CA LEU A 88 -8.89 6.95 0.09
C LEU A 88 -9.73 8.23 0.15
N LEU A 89 -10.26 8.68 -0.98
CA LEU A 89 -11.10 9.87 -1.05
C LEU A 89 -12.37 9.66 -0.21
N GLY A 90 -13.04 8.51 -0.35
CA GLY A 90 -14.20 8.14 0.46
C GLY A 90 -13.87 8.09 1.96
N GLY A 91 -12.77 7.43 2.34
CA GLY A 91 -12.34 7.34 3.74
C GLY A 91 -12.04 8.71 4.36
N GLY A 92 -11.37 9.59 3.62
CA GLY A 92 -11.09 10.95 4.05
C GLY A 92 -12.36 11.79 4.23
N LEU A 93 -13.29 11.75 3.26
CA LEU A 93 -14.55 12.49 3.35
C LEU A 93 -15.43 12.01 4.50
N LEU A 94 -15.49 10.70 4.77
CA LEU A 94 -16.23 10.17 5.91
C LEU A 94 -15.61 10.55 7.27
N SER A 95 -14.32 10.92 7.30
CA SER A 95 -13.64 11.35 8.52
C SER A 95 -13.90 12.82 8.89
N VAL A 96 -14.56 13.60 8.02
CA VAL A 96 -14.83 15.04 8.23
C VAL A 96 -15.67 15.29 9.49
N SER A 97 -16.70 14.49 9.72
CA SER A 97 -17.58 14.63 10.90
C SER A 97 -16.82 14.41 12.21
N SER A 98 -15.87 13.47 12.20
CA SER A 98 -15.01 13.19 13.35
C SER A 98 -14.05 14.35 13.61
N ALA A 99 -13.43 14.90 12.55
CA ALA A 99 -12.57 16.08 12.67
C ALA A 99 -13.32 17.32 13.17
N GLN A 100 -14.55 17.53 12.70
CA GLN A 100 -15.42 18.61 13.19
C GLN A 100 -15.73 18.45 14.68
N THR A 101 -16.05 17.24 15.13
CA THR A 101 -16.37 16.95 16.53
C THR A 101 -15.16 17.20 17.44
N ILE A 102 -13.96 16.76 17.02
CA ILE A 102 -12.72 16.99 17.77
C ILE A 102 -12.42 18.50 17.85
N SER A 103 -12.65 19.24 16.76
CA SER A 103 -12.42 20.68 16.74
C SER A 103 -13.43 21.49 17.58
N ALA A 104 -14.68 21.03 17.66
CA ALA A 104 -15.74 21.69 18.42
C ALA A 104 -15.60 21.45 19.93
N TYR A 105 -15.02 20.32 20.32
CA TYR A 105 -14.93 19.88 21.71
C TYR A 105 -13.50 19.48 22.11
N PRO A 106 -12.52 20.41 22.06
CA PRO A 106 -11.11 20.08 22.28
C PRO A 106 -10.82 19.51 23.67
N GLU A 107 -11.58 19.93 24.69
CA GLU A 107 -11.44 19.45 26.07
C GLU A 107 -11.72 17.95 26.23
N LEU A 108 -12.56 17.37 25.37
CA LEU A 108 -12.88 15.94 25.37
C LEU A 108 -11.80 15.10 24.69
N TYR A 109 -10.91 15.73 23.91
CA TYR A 109 -9.89 15.08 23.09
C TYR A 109 -8.49 15.66 23.37
N ALA A 110 -8.14 15.81 24.64
CA ALA A 110 -6.89 16.44 25.08
C ALA A 110 -5.61 15.80 24.49
N THR A 111 -5.65 14.53 24.08
CA THR A 111 -4.53 13.81 23.44
C THR A 111 -4.47 13.98 21.92
N THR A 112 -5.52 14.53 21.31
CA THR A 112 -5.67 14.60 19.84
C THR A 112 -5.88 16.06 19.42
N PRO A 113 -4.82 16.76 19.00
CA PRO A 113 -4.94 18.14 18.53
C PRO A 113 -5.90 18.23 17.34
N ALA A 114 -6.73 19.26 17.27
CA ALA A 114 -7.70 19.42 16.17
C ALA A 114 -7.05 19.40 14.77
N TRP A 115 -5.82 19.92 14.64
CA TRP A 115 -5.12 19.92 13.36
C TRP A 115 -4.74 18.52 12.87
N THR A 116 -4.50 17.56 13.78
CA THR A 116 -4.14 16.19 13.39
C THR A 116 -5.36 15.46 12.82
N ALA A 117 -6.54 15.68 13.39
CA ALA A 117 -7.80 15.15 12.86
C ALA A 117 -8.11 15.71 11.46
N TRP A 118 -7.82 16.99 11.21
CA TRP A 118 -7.95 17.57 9.87
C TRP A 118 -6.90 17.02 8.88
N ALA A 119 -5.69 16.73 9.34
CA ALA A 119 -4.69 16.07 8.51
C ALA A 119 -5.10 14.64 8.12
N ASP A 120 -5.83 13.91 8.97
CA ASP A 120 -6.43 12.59 8.64
C ASP A 120 -7.53 12.66 7.57
N VAL A 121 -8.14 13.83 7.40
CA VAL A 121 -9.09 14.10 6.30
C VAL A 121 -8.33 14.50 5.03
N ILE A 122 -7.45 15.50 5.15
CA ILE A 122 -6.81 16.15 4.00
C ILE A 122 -5.85 15.19 3.29
N THR A 123 -5.04 14.44 4.03
CA THR A 123 -4.01 13.58 3.43
C THR A 123 -4.58 12.48 2.53
N PRO A 124 -5.58 11.66 2.92
CA PRO A 124 -6.17 10.67 2.02
C PRO A 124 -7.02 11.29 0.91
N VAL A 125 -7.65 12.46 1.13
CA VAL A 125 -8.40 13.16 0.06
C VAL A 125 -7.46 13.61 -1.05
N LEU A 126 -6.35 14.27 -0.70
CA LEU A 126 -5.37 14.73 -1.67
C LEU A 126 -4.67 13.55 -2.37
N ALA A 127 -4.29 12.51 -1.62
CA ALA A 127 -3.71 11.30 -2.20
C ALA A 127 -4.70 10.58 -3.11
N GLY A 128 -5.97 10.50 -2.71
CA GLY A 128 -7.05 9.92 -3.49
C GLY A 128 -7.28 10.66 -4.80
N ALA A 129 -7.39 11.99 -4.74
CA ALA A 129 -7.52 12.84 -5.93
C ALA A 129 -6.32 12.68 -6.88
N TRP A 130 -5.10 12.62 -6.34
CA TRP A 130 -3.90 12.41 -7.13
C TRP A 130 -3.90 11.04 -7.84
N LEU A 131 -4.23 9.97 -7.11
CA LEU A 131 -4.36 8.62 -7.67
C LEU A 131 -5.46 8.51 -8.72
N LEU A 132 -6.56 9.25 -8.58
CA LEU A 132 -7.61 9.32 -9.59
C LEU A 132 -7.10 9.96 -10.88
N VAL A 133 -6.41 11.10 -10.77
CA VAL A 133 -5.83 11.81 -11.93
C VAL A 133 -4.77 10.94 -12.62
N TYR A 134 -3.86 10.33 -11.86
CA TYR A 134 -2.80 9.50 -12.43
C TYR A 134 -3.28 8.13 -12.89
N GLY A 135 -4.27 7.54 -12.20
CA GLY A 135 -4.93 6.30 -12.64
C GLY A 135 -5.64 6.51 -13.96
N TRP A 136 -6.34 7.63 -14.15
CA TRP A 136 -6.92 8.00 -15.43
C TRP A 136 -5.86 8.14 -16.53
N ARG A 137 -4.74 8.82 -16.23
CA ARG A 137 -3.62 8.93 -17.16
C ARG A 137 -3.01 7.57 -17.49
N ALA A 138 -2.88 6.65 -16.53
CA ALA A 138 -2.37 5.30 -16.76
C ALA A 138 -3.27 4.49 -17.72
N LEU A 139 -4.58 4.77 -17.74
CA LEU A 139 -5.53 4.17 -18.70
C LEU A 139 -5.42 4.80 -20.10
N THR A 140 -5.33 6.12 -20.19
CA THR A 140 -5.33 6.86 -21.47
C THR A 140 -3.94 7.04 -22.10
N GLY A 141 -2.89 6.71 -21.36
CA GLY A 141 -1.48 6.82 -21.73
C GLY A 141 -0.73 7.81 -20.84
N PHE A 142 0.44 7.42 -20.31
CA PHE A 142 1.26 8.23 -19.38
C PHE A 142 1.76 9.56 -19.97
N GLY A 143 1.57 9.77 -21.28
CA GLY A 143 1.94 11.00 -21.95
C GLY A 143 3.44 11.14 -22.15
N VAL A 144 4.20 10.03 -22.12
CA VAL A 144 5.64 10.01 -22.43
C VAL A 144 5.89 10.54 -23.85
N ARG A 145 5.01 10.23 -24.82
CA ARG A 145 5.02 10.86 -26.17
C ARG A 145 4.57 12.34 -26.20
N ARG A 146 3.98 12.87 -25.13
CA ARG A 146 3.34 14.21 -25.09
C ARG A 146 4.07 15.22 -24.19
N GLN A 147 5.20 14.87 -23.55
CA GLN A 147 6.04 15.73 -22.70
C GLN A 147 5.30 16.49 -21.56
N LYS A 148 4.09 16.09 -21.19
CA LYS A 148 3.34 16.69 -20.07
C LYS A 148 3.60 15.93 -18.77
N LEU A 149 4.86 15.92 -18.33
CA LEU A 149 5.21 15.41 -17.01
C LEU A 149 4.48 16.25 -15.95
N GLY A 150 3.74 15.59 -15.06
CA GLY A 150 3.13 16.28 -13.93
C GLY A 150 4.21 16.84 -13.01
N GLY A 151 3.93 17.95 -12.32
CA GLY A 151 4.89 18.54 -11.39
C GLY A 151 5.27 17.57 -10.27
N ALA A 152 6.51 17.66 -9.79
CA ALA A 152 7.01 16.83 -8.67
C ALA A 152 6.25 17.09 -7.36
N LEU A 153 5.81 18.34 -7.14
CA LEU A 153 5.09 18.77 -5.93
C LEU A 153 3.76 18.03 -5.71
N PRO A 154 2.81 17.97 -6.66
CA PRO A 154 1.60 17.17 -6.47
C PRO A 154 1.90 15.67 -6.32
N GLY A 155 3.02 15.18 -6.86
CA GLY A 155 3.46 13.80 -6.68
C GLY A 155 3.88 13.41 -5.27
N LEU A 156 4.34 14.36 -4.45
CA LEU A 156 4.73 14.12 -3.06
C LEU A 156 3.55 13.86 -2.12
N VAL A 157 2.33 14.20 -2.55
CA VAL A 157 1.11 14.04 -1.76
C VAL A 157 0.89 12.58 -1.34
N LEU A 158 1.14 11.63 -2.25
CA LEU A 158 0.94 10.21 -1.97
C LEU A 158 1.95 9.66 -0.93
N PRO A 159 3.28 9.87 -1.09
CA PRO A 159 4.24 9.57 -0.03
C PRO A 159 3.94 10.27 1.30
N LEU A 160 3.53 11.55 1.28
CA LEU A 160 3.18 12.28 2.50
C LEU A 160 1.96 11.66 3.21
N ALA A 161 0.96 11.21 2.46
CA ALA A 161 -0.20 10.54 3.05
C ALA A 161 0.17 9.20 3.70
N PHE A 162 1.01 8.38 3.06
CA PHE A 162 1.49 7.13 3.67
C PHE A 162 2.43 7.37 4.85
N LEU A 163 3.27 8.41 4.79
CA LEU A 163 4.11 8.82 5.92
C LEU A 163 3.25 9.30 7.10
N TRP A 164 2.22 10.10 6.83
CA TRP A 164 1.27 10.53 7.85
C TRP A 164 0.58 9.36 8.52
N ARG A 165 0.07 8.40 7.72
CA ARG A 165 -0.50 7.14 8.23
C ARG A 165 0.50 6.32 9.03
N LEU A 166 1.77 6.26 8.61
CA LEU A 166 2.83 5.57 9.32
C LEU A 166 3.04 6.19 10.72
N VAL A 167 3.14 7.52 10.81
CA VAL A 167 3.28 8.24 12.08
C VAL A 167 2.11 7.95 13.01
N TRP A 168 0.88 8.02 12.51
CA TRP A 168 -0.32 7.71 13.30
C TRP A 168 -0.35 6.27 13.84
N ARG A 169 0.07 5.31 13.03
CA ARG A 169 0.17 3.90 13.44
C ARG A 169 1.20 3.68 14.55
N PHE A 170 2.20 4.54 14.68
CA PHE A 170 3.15 4.52 15.79
C PHE A 170 2.64 5.24 17.05
N GLN A 171 1.85 6.29 16.91
CA GLN A 171 1.48 7.19 18.01
C GLN A 171 0.26 6.74 18.83
N PHE A 172 -0.82 6.30 18.18
CA PHE A 172 -2.11 6.08 18.88
C PHE A 172 -2.40 4.65 19.25
N VAL A 173 -1.73 3.70 18.59
CA VAL A 173 -1.66 2.32 19.03
C VAL A 173 -0.18 2.02 19.18
N PRO A 174 0.44 2.25 20.35
CA PRO A 174 1.86 1.97 20.50
C PRO A 174 2.08 0.54 20.02
N ALA A 175 2.94 0.40 19.00
CA ALA A 175 3.26 -0.88 18.40
C ALA A 175 3.96 -1.73 19.46
N SER A 176 3.16 -2.35 20.33
CA SER A 176 3.65 -3.36 21.24
C SER A 176 3.99 -4.56 20.37
N LEU A 177 5.20 -5.07 20.48
CA LEU A 177 5.60 -6.27 19.73
C LEU A 177 4.63 -7.44 19.97
N GLY A 178 3.90 -7.46 21.09
CA GLY A 178 2.87 -8.44 21.39
C GLY A 178 1.56 -8.27 20.60
N ARG A 179 1.17 -7.05 20.20
CA ARG A 179 -0.04 -6.80 19.39
C ARG A 179 0.31 -6.89 17.91
N ILE A 180 0.08 -8.07 17.36
CA ILE A 180 0.44 -8.43 15.98
C ILE A 180 -0.19 -7.48 14.94
N PRO A 181 -1.49 -7.08 15.04
CA PRO A 181 -2.11 -6.22 14.03
C PRO A 181 -1.42 -4.87 13.85
N CYS A 182 -0.93 -4.28 14.95
CA CYS A 182 -0.32 -2.97 14.94
C CYS A 182 1.02 -3.00 14.21
N THR A 183 1.86 -3.99 14.53
CA THR A 183 3.18 -4.16 13.92
C THR A 183 3.08 -4.46 12.42
N LEU A 184 2.15 -5.33 12.03
CA LEU A 184 1.92 -5.68 10.63
C LEU A 184 1.41 -4.48 9.80
N ARG A 185 0.53 -3.67 10.37
CA ARG A 185 0.07 -2.41 9.77
C ARG A 185 1.20 -1.38 9.60
N VAL A 186 2.16 -1.33 10.51
CA VAL A 186 3.34 -0.47 10.33
C VAL A 186 4.16 -0.96 9.14
N LEU A 187 4.42 -2.27 9.04
CA LEU A 187 5.18 -2.85 7.92
C LEU A 187 4.51 -2.59 6.57
N SER A 188 3.18 -2.75 6.48
CA SER A 188 2.45 -2.47 5.24
C SER A 188 2.46 -0.98 4.86
N ALA A 189 2.36 -0.07 5.84
CA ALA A 189 2.51 1.36 5.60
C ALA A 189 3.90 1.74 5.09
N VAL A 190 4.96 1.12 5.64
CA VAL A 190 6.34 1.28 5.12
C VAL A 190 6.45 0.75 3.70
N ALA A 191 5.88 -0.42 3.40
CA ALA A 191 5.91 -1.00 2.05
C ALA A 191 5.20 -0.11 1.02
N ALA A 192 4.01 0.39 1.36
CA ALA A 192 3.26 1.32 0.53
C ALA A 192 4.04 2.62 0.30
N LEU A 193 4.69 3.16 1.33
CA LEU A 193 5.51 4.37 1.22
C LEU A 193 6.70 4.15 0.27
N LEU A 194 7.45 3.05 0.43
CA LEU A 194 8.57 2.71 -0.45
C LEU A 194 8.12 2.55 -1.89
N PHE A 195 7.02 1.83 -2.11
CA PHE A 195 6.46 1.66 -3.45
C PHE A 195 5.95 2.96 -4.05
N ALA A 196 5.26 3.81 -3.27
CA ALA A 196 4.80 5.12 -3.73
C ALA A 196 5.95 6.03 -4.18
N VAL A 197 7.08 6.02 -3.46
CA VAL A 197 8.28 6.76 -3.86
C VAL A 197 8.88 6.23 -5.17
N VAL A 198 8.91 4.91 -5.36
CA VAL A 198 9.40 4.31 -6.60
C VAL A 198 8.44 4.57 -7.78
N LEU A 199 7.13 4.45 -7.55
CA LEU A 199 6.09 4.77 -8.53
C LEU A 199 6.18 6.23 -8.98
N LEU A 200 6.45 7.15 -8.04
CA LEU A 200 6.67 8.55 -8.35
C LEU A 200 7.91 8.76 -9.24
N LYS A 201 9.02 8.05 -8.97
CA LYS A 201 10.21 8.09 -9.85
C LYS A 201 9.89 7.60 -11.25
N VAL A 202 9.10 6.54 -11.40
CA VAL A 202 8.68 6.03 -12.70
C VAL A 202 7.89 7.09 -13.48
N PHE A 203 7.00 7.82 -12.81
CA PHE A 203 6.20 8.85 -13.49
C PHE A 203 6.93 10.17 -13.76
N LEU A 204 7.84 10.59 -12.86
CA LEU A 204 8.57 11.86 -13.00
C LEU A 204 9.82 11.76 -13.87
N THR A 205 10.40 10.56 -14.01
CA THR A 205 11.63 10.34 -14.76
C THR A 205 11.51 9.14 -15.71
N PRO A 206 10.67 9.24 -16.77
CA PRO A 206 10.56 8.20 -17.78
C PRO A 206 11.90 8.02 -18.51
N GLY A 207 12.36 6.77 -18.66
CA GLY A 207 13.61 6.44 -19.33
C GLY A 207 14.83 6.24 -18.42
N LEU A 208 14.69 6.33 -17.10
CA LEU A 208 15.72 5.87 -16.16
C LEU A 208 15.55 4.37 -15.83
N PRO A 209 16.65 3.64 -15.58
CA PRO A 209 16.60 2.22 -15.21
C PRO A 209 16.03 2.04 -13.79
N CYS A 210 14.71 2.01 -13.68
CA CYS A 210 13.97 1.86 -12.41
C CYS A 210 13.31 0.47 -12.26
N GLY A 211 13.44 -0.43 -13.23
CA GLY A 211 12.70 -1.70 -13.24
C GLY A 211 13.05 -2.65 -12.09
N HIS A 212 14.33 -2.73 -11.69
CA HIS A 212 14.76 -3.56 -10.56
C HIS A 212 14.15 -3.10 -9.23
N THR A 213 14.18 -1.80 -8.96
CA THR A 213 13.63 -1.23 -7.72
C THR A 213 12.11 -1.24 -7.73
N LEU A 214 11.49 -1.07 -8.90
CA LEU A 214 10.05 -1.19 -9.09
C LEU A 214 9.57 -2.62 -8.85
N PHE A 215 10.28 -3.63 -9.34
CA PHE A 215 9.96 -5.02 -9.08
C PHE A 215 10.05 -5.33 -7.58
N ALA A 216 11.15 -4.96 -6.93
CA ALA A 216 11.34 -5.26 -5.50
C ALA A 216 10.30 -4.53 -4.62
N ALA A 217 10.12 -3.22 -4.83
CA ALA A 217 9.17 -2.43 -4.05
C ALA A 217 7.71 -2.80 -4.34
N GLY A 218 7.37 -3.10 -5.60
CA GLY A 218 6.04 -3.55 -5.99
C GLY A 218 5.69 -4.90 -5.39
N ALA A 219 6.65 -5.85 -5.36
CA ALA A 219 6.44 -7.17 -4.77
C ALA A 219 6.27 -7.06 -3.25
N GLY A 220 7.11 -6.26 -2.58
CA GLY A 220 6.97 -5.99 -1.15
C GLY A 220 5.62 -5.32 -0.82
N CYS A 221 5.17 -4.37 -1.64
CA CYS A 221 3.87 -3.72 -1.48
C CYS A 221 2.71 -4.72 -1.66
N PHE A 222 2.76 -5.60 -2.67
CA PHE A 222 1.77 -6.66 -2.85
C PHE A 222 1.72 -7.60 -1.63
N LEU A 223 2.87 -8.13 -1.21
CA LEU A 223 2.94 -9.08 -0.12
C LEU A 223 2.49 -8.48 1.22
N LEU A 224 2.85 -7.23 1.52
CA LEU A 224 2.50 -6.64 2.82
C LEU A 224 1.13 -5.93 2.81
N CYS A 225 0.75 -5.28 1.73
CA CYS A 225 -0.52 -4.54 1.70
C CYS A 225 -1.68 -5.45 1.27
N THR A 226 -1.52 -6.27 0.23
CA THR A 226 -2.58 -7.19 -0.23
C THR A 226 -2.58 -8.51 0.53
N CYS A 227 -1.43 -9.12 0.79
CA CYS A 227 -1.42 -10.46 1.41
C CYS A 227 -1.43 -10.43 2.95
N ILE A 228 -1.14 -9.29 3.60
CA ILE A 228 -1.29 -9.12 5.06
C ILE A 228 -2.44 -8.19 5.40
N GLU A 229 -2.32 -6.91 5.02
CA GLU A 229 -3.21 -5.89 5.54
C GLU A 229 -4.66 -6.08 5.08
N LEU A 230 -4.88 -6.54 3.84
CA LEU A 230 -6.24 -6.82 3.37
C LEU A 230 -6.92 -7.95 4.18
N PRO A 231 -6.34 -9.16 4.34
CA PRO A 231 -6.90 -10.18 5.24
C PRO A 231 -7.17 -9.67 6.66
N GLN A 232 -6.23 -8.91 7.21
CA GLN A 232 -6.35 -8.34 8.55
C GLN A 232 -7.52 -7.36 8.66
N THR A 233 -7.66 -6.45 7.71
CA THR A 233 -8.75 -5.46 7.68
C THR A 233 -10.10 -6.13 7.50
N LEU A 234 -10.20 -7.17 6.66
CA LEU A 234 -11.42 -7.96 6.50
C LEU A 234 -11.78 -8.70 7.80
N PHE A 235 -10.81 -9.34 8.45
CA PHE A 235 -11.03 -10.03 9.73
C PHE A 235 -11.54 -9.06 10.81
N GLU A 236 -10.93 -7.90 10.94
CA GLU A 236 -11.36 -6.90 11.93
C GLU A 236 -12.76 -6.33 11.59
N ALA A 237 -13.09 -6.20 10.30
CA ALA A 237 -14.39 -5.72 9.85
C ALA A 237 -15.50 -6.73 10.15
N PHE A 238 -15.25 -8.02 9.91
CA PHE A 238 -16.20 -9.10 10.23
C PHE A 238 -16.47 -9.22 11.73
N ASN A 239 -15.50 -8.83 12.57
CA ASN A 239 -15.65 -8.80 14.02
C ASN A 239 -16.21 -7.45 14.55
N GLY A 240 -16.60 -6.52 13.67
CA GLY A 240 -17.19 -5.24 14.06
C GLY A 240 -16.23 -4.28 14.75
N MET A 241 -14.92 -4.43 14.53
CA MET A 241 -13.88 -3.67 15.25
C MET A 241 -13.39 -2.41 14.51
N LEU A 242 -13.82 -2.22 13.26
CA LEU A 242 -13.38 -1.12 12.41
C LEU A 242 -14.50 -0.10 12.20
N THR A 243 -14.13 1.17 12.25
CA THR A 243 -14.99 2.25 11.74
C THR A 243 -15.02 2.21 10.21
N MET A 244 -16.03 2.81 9.59
CA MET A 244 -16.14 2.86 8.14
C MET A 244 -14.92 3.55 7.45
N PRO A 245 -14.40 4.68 7.96
CA PRO A 245 -13.16 5.27 7.45
C PRO A 245 -11.94 4.36 7.53
N ASP A 246 -11.79 3.60 8.61
CA ASP A 246 -10.67 2.68 8.80
C ASP A 246 -10.77 1.48 7.86
N LEU A 247 -11.97 0.95 7.66
CA LEU A 247 -12.25 -0.09 6.68
C LEU A 247 -11.87 0.37 5.26
N LEU A 248 -12.34 1.56 4.85
CA LEU A 248 -12.01 2.09 3.52
C LEU A 248 -10.51 2.32 3.34
N THR A 249 -9.82 2.78 4.38
CA THR A 249 -8.37 2.97 4.35
C THR A 249 -7.63 1.62 4.25
N GLY A 250 -8.08 0.61 5.01
CA GLY A 250 -7.54 -0.74 4.94
C GLY A 250 -7.72 -1.40 3.57
N LEU A 251 -8.92 -1.28 3.00
CA LEU A 251 -9.21 -1.72 1.64
C LEU A 251 -8.35 -0.97 0.62
N ALA A 252 -8.16 0.35 0.79
CA ALA A 252 -7.31 1.14 -0.10
C ALA A 252 -5.87 0.63 -0.08
N MET A 253 -5.30 0.34 1.09
CA MET A 253 -3.97 -0.27 1.21
C MET A 253 -3.93 -1.63 0.50
N GLY A 254 -4.93 -2.47 0.71
CA GLY A 254 -5.06 -3.76 0.04
C GLY A 254 -5.04 -3.67 -1.48
N VAL A 255 -5.82 -2.75 -2.05
CA VAL A 255 -5.87 -2.49 -3.50
C VAL A 255 -4.57 -1.84 -4.00
N PHE A 256 -3.94 -0.98 -3.19
CA PHE A 256 -2.65 -0.39 -3.54
C PHE A 256 -1.54 -1.45 -3.65
N GLY A 257 -1.60 -2.53 -2.87
CA GLY A 257 -0.73 -3.68 -3.06
C GLY A 257 -0.92 -4.39 -4.41
N LEU A 258 -2.15 -4.41 -4.96
CA LEU A 258 -2.41 -4.92 -6.32
C LEU A 258 -1.80 -4.02 -7.40
N CYS A 259 -1.70 -2.70 -7.18
CA CYS A 259 -0.88 -1.82 -8.02
C CYS A 259 0.58 -2.29 -8.03
N GLY A 260 1.10 -2.68 -6.86
CA GLY A 260 2.44 -3.26 -6.70
C GLY A 260 2.64 -4.51 -7.54
N LEU A 261 1.67 -5.43 -7.51
CA LEU A 261 1.69 -6.64 -8.34
C LEU A 261 1.67 -6.31 -9.84
N ALA A 262 0.79 -5.39 -10.28
CA ALA A 262 0.74 -4.95 -11.67
C ALA A 262 2.08 -4.36 -12.14
N CYS A 263 2.74 -3.55 -11.29
CA CYS A 263 4.08 -3.04 -11.56
C CYS A 263 5.16 -4.13 -11.59
N THR A 264 5.07 -5.16 -10.74
CA THR A 264 6.03 -6.29 -10.78
C THR A 264 5.89 -7.11 -12.05
N TRP A 265 4.65 -7.29 -12.52
CA TRP A 265 4.37 -7.96 -13.77
C TRP A 265 4.93 -7.19 -14.96
N ALA A 266 4.65 -5.89 -15.02
CA ALA A 266 5.15 -5.00 -16.06
C ALA A 266 6.68 -4.93 -16.05
N ALA A 267 7.31 -4.87 -14.86
CA ALA A 267 8.76 -4.90 -14.72
C ALA A 267 9.36 -6.21 -15.27
N ALA A 268 8.69 -7.34 -15.08
CA ALA A 268 9.08 -8.65 -15.58
C ALA A 268 8.82 -8.88 -17.09
N GLY A 269 8.36 -7.86 -17.81
CA GLY A 269 8.16 -7.85 -19.26
C GLY A 269 9.44 -7.68 -20.07
N GLU A 270 9.28 -7.28 -21.33
CA GLU A 270 10.38 -7.04 -22.26
C GLU A 270 11.14 -5.74 -21.94
N GLU A 271 12.44 -5.73 -22.25
CA GLU A 271 13.29 -4.54 -22.11
C GLU A 271 13.08 -3.62 -23.33
N THR A 272 13.04 -2.31 -23.11
CA THR A 272 13.11 -1.34 -24.21
C THR A 272 14.48 -1.44 -24.86
N GLU A 273 14.53 -1.67 -26.19
CA GLU A 273 15.76 -1.67 -26.99
C GLU A 273 16.55 -0.36 -26.90
#